data_AF-A0A2D4EWI7-F1
#
_entry.id   AF-A0A2D4EWI7-F1
#
_cell.length_a   1.000
_cell.length_b   1.000
_cell.length_c   1.000
_cell.angle_alpha   90.00
_cell.angle_beta   90.00
_cell.angle_gamma   90.00
#
_symmetry.space_group_name_H-M   'P 1'
#
loop_
_entity.id
_entity.type
_entity.pdbx_description
1 polymer ?
#
loop_
_entity_poly.entity_id
_entity_poly.type
_entity_poly.pdbx_seq_one_letter_code
_entity_poly.pdbx_strand_id
1 'polypeptide(L)'
;RRGSLRERERAKAIPEIYLTRLLSMKGTLQKFVDDLFQVILSTNRPVPLAVKYFFDLLDEQALNHGITDPETIHIWKTNSLPLRFWINIIKNPQFVFDVQTSDNVDAVLLVIAQTFMDSCTLADHKLGR
;
A
#
# COMPACT_ATOMS: atom_id res chain seq x y z
N ARG A 1 -23.11 -18.22 -10.20
CA ARG A 1 -21.72 -18.71 -10.44
C ARG A 1 -21.35 -18.64 -11.94
N ARG A 2 -21.32 -17.44 -12.56
CA ARG A 2 -20.91 -17.23 -13.97
C ARG A 2 -19.98 -16.02 -14.17
N GLY A 3 -19.53 -15.36 -13.08
CA GLY A 3 -18.73 -14.14 -13.13
C GLY A 3 -17.22 -14.34 -13.25
N SER A 4 -16.65 -15.47 -12.78
CA SER A 4 -15.19 -15.59 -12.64
C SER A 4 -14.43 -16.02 -13.91
N LEU A 5 -15.11 -16.50 -14.95
CA LEU A 5 -14.46 -16.93 -16.19
C LEU A 5 -14.10 -15.76 -17.11
N ARG A 6 -14.87 -14.67 -17.09
CA ARG A 6 -14.66 -13.50 -17.97
C ARG A 6 -13.52 -12.58 -17.53
N GLU A 7 -13.10 -12.65 -16.26
CA GLU A 7 -12.02 -11.81 -15.74
C GLU A 7 -10.63 -12.41 -16.06
N ARG A 8 -10.52 -13.74 -16.07
CA ARG A 8 -9.28 -14.46 -16.40
C ARG A 8 -8.85 -14.31 -17.86
N GLU A 9 -9.77 -14.02 -18.80
CA GLU A 9 -9.44 -13.87 -20.23
C GLU A 9 -8.83 -12.50 -20.59
N ARG A 10 -8.85 -11.50 -19.71
CA ARG A 10 -8.46 -10.11 -20.06
C ARG A 10 -7.05 -9.69 -19.67
N ALA A 11 -6.32 -10.48 -18.89
CA ALA A 11 -4.93 -10.17 -18.58
C ALA A 11 -4.01 -10.57 -19.75
N LYS A 12 -4.17 -9.98 -20.94
CA LYS A 12 -3.21 -10.17 -22.04
C LYS A 12 -1.83 -9.75 -21.56
N ALA A 13 -0.81 -10.55 -21.85
CA ALA A 13 0.57 -10.22 -21.48
C ALA A 13 0.92 -8.83 -22.05
N ILE A 14 1.51 -7.98 -21.21
CA ILE A 14 1.97 -6.66 -21.62
C ILE A 14 3.03 -6.87 -22.69
N PRO A 15 2.89 -6.30 -23.90
CA PRO A 15 3.91 -6.43 -24.93
C PRO A 15 5.26 -5.93 -24.39
N GLU A 16 6.32 -6.70 -24.62
CA GLU A 16 7.64 -6.51 -24.02
C GLU A 16 8.21 -5.09 -24.21
N ILE A 17 7.94 -4.47 -25.36
CA ILE A 17 8.33 -3.08 -25.67
C ILE A 17 7.75 -2.08 -24.65
N TYR A 18 6.52 -2.29 -24.19
CA TYR A 18 5.91 -1.45 -23.16
C TYR A 18 6.41 -1.80 -21.77
N LEU A 19 6.73 -3.07 -21.51
CA LEU A 19 7.28 -3.50 -20.21
C LEU A 19 8.62 -2.83 -19.92
N THR A 20 9.55 -2.78 -20.88
CA THR A 20 10.85 -2.12 -20.69
C THR A 20 10.70 -0.63 -20.37
N ARG A 21 9.73 0.06 -20.99
CA ARG A 21 9.43 1.46 -20.68
C ARG A 21 8.88 1.64 -19.27
N LEU A 22 7.97 0.76 -18.84
CA LEU A 22 7.44 0.76 -17.47
C LEU A 22 8.54 0.50 -16.44
N LEU A 23 9.44 -0.44 -16.70
CA LEU A 23 10.59 -0.73 -15.84
C LEU A 23 11.55 0.45 -15.74
N SER A 24 11.80 1.14 -16.85
CA SER A 24 12.62 2.37 -16.88
C SER A 24 11.98 3.48 -16.03
N MET A 25 10.67 3.71 -16.17
CA MET A 25 9.94 4.67 -15.34
C MET A 25 10.00 4.30 -13.85
N LYS A 26 9.79 3.01 -13.52
CA LYS A 26 9.93 2.48 -12.16
C LYS A 26 11.32 2.75 -11.60
N GLY A 27 12.37 2.48 -12.37
CA GLY A 27 13.75 2.77 -11.98
C GLY A 27 14.00 4.25 -11.72
N THR A 28 13.41 5.13 -12.51
CA THR A 28 13.52 6.59 -12.35
C THR A 28 12.88 7.07 -11.05
N LEU A 29 11.75 6.49 -10.65
CA LEU A 29 11.02 6.87 -9.43
C LEU A 29 11.48 6.15 -8.16
N GLN A 30 12.27 5.08 -8.29
CA GLN A 30 12.60 4.15 -7.21
C GLN A 30 13.06 4.84 -5.92
N LYS A 31 14.04 5.74 -6.01
CA LYS A 31 14.57 6.46 -4.83
C LYS A 31 13.49 7.22 -4.07
N PHE A 32 12.62 7.94 -4.78
CA PHE A 32 11.57 8.74 -4.15
C PHE A 32 10.52 7.87 -3.45
N VAL A 33 10.19 6.73 -4.05
CA VAL A 33 9.27 5.75 -3.45
C VAL A 33 9.90 5.12 -2.20
N ASP A 34 11.17 4.72 -2.26
CA ASP A 34 11.88 4.14 -1.13
C ASP A 34 12.00 5.14 0.03
N ASP A 35 12.38 6.38 -0.26
CA ASP A 35 12.49 7.45 0.74
C ASP A 35 11.13 7.70 1.42
N LEU A 36 10.04 7.74 0.64
CA LEU A 36 8.68 7.92 1.16
C LEU A 36 8.27 6.77 2.09
N PHE A 37 8.46 5.52 1.65
CA PHE A 37 8.07 4.34 2.43
C PHE A 37 8.92 4.21 3.69
N GLN A 38 10.21 4.54 3.61
CA GLN A 38 11.08 4.59 4.77
C GLN A 38 10.60 5.62 5.79
N VAL A 39 10.17 6.82 5.36
CA VAL A 39 9.64 7.83 6.30
C VAL A 39 8.34 7.38 6.95
N ILE A 40 7.45 6.71 6.21
CA ILE A 40 6.14 6.28 6.73
C ILE A 40 6.27 5.07 7.67
N LEU A 41 7.11 4.09 7.33
CA LEU A 41 7.14 2.77 7.96
C LEU A 41 8.33 2.56 8.92
N SER A 42 9.39 3.38 8.85
CA SER A 42 10.58 3.16 9.66
C SER A 42 10.39 3.59 11.12
N THR A 43 10.96 2.78 12.02
CA THR A 43 11.10 3.08 13.45
C THR A 43 12.44 3.73 13.81
N ASN A 44 13.27 4.08 12.82
CA ASN A 44 14.54 4.78 13.03
C ASN A 44 14.35 6.22 13.51
N ARG A 45 13.12 6.74 13.44
CA ARG A 45 12.71 8.05 13.96
C ARG A 45 11.67 7.85 15.06
N PRO A 46 11.52 8.82 15.97
CA PRO A 46 10.47 8.77 16.97
C PRO A 46 9.10 8.56 16.32
N VAL A 47 8.41 7.49 16.70
CA VAL A 47 7.07 7.18 16.21
C VAL A 47 6.08 8.22 16.78
N PRO A 48 5.18 8.79 15.95
CA PRO A 48 4.19 9.73 16.45
C PRO A 48 3.36 9.16 17.60
N LEU A 49 3.13 9.94 18.66
CA LEU A 49 2.44 9.48 19.86
C LEU A 49 1.05 8.91 19.56
N ALA A 50 0.31 9.53 18.64
CA ALA A 50 -1.00 9.05 18.22
C ALA A 50 -0.96 7.63 17.63
N VAL A 51 0.08 7.31 16.84
CA VAL A 51 0.26 5.97 16.27
C VAL A 51 0.57 4.96 17.36
N LYS A 52 1.51 5.30 18.27
CA LYS A 52 1.86 4.42 19.39
C LYS A 52 0.64 4.13 20.27
N TYR A 53 -0.04 5.18 20.72
CA TYR A 53 -1.22 5.07 21.57
C TYR A 53 -2.33 4.25 20.90
N PHE A 54 -2.62 4.53 19.64
CA PHE A 54 -3.69 3.83 18.93
C PHE A 54 -3.36 2.36 18.69
N PHE A 55 -2.10 2.02 18.40
CA PHE A 55 -1.69 0.63 18.25
C PHE A 55 -1.65 -0.12 19.58
N ASP A 56 -1.26 0.54 20.68
CA ASP A 56 -1.36 -0.04 22.02
C ASP A 56 -2.81 -0.32 22.40
N LEU A 57 -3.74 0.58 22.06
CA LEU A 57 -5.17 0.38 22.27
C LEU A 57 -5.66 -0.85 21.50
N LEU A 58 -5.24 -1.04 20.24
CA LEU A 58 -5.60 -2.24 19.47
C LEU A 58 -5.06 -3.53 20.12
N ASP A 59 -3.84 -3.49 20.65
CA ASP A 59 -3.23 -4.62 21.36
C ASP A 59 -3.99 -4.95 22.67
N GLU A 60 -4.38 -3.92 23.42
CA GLU A 60 -5.20 -4.08 24.62
C GLU A 60 -6.58 -4.66 24.30
N GLN A 61 -7.25 -4.19 23.25
CA GLN A 61 -8.53 -4.73 22.82
C GLN A 61 -8.42 -6.19 22.37
N ALA A 62 -7.33 -6.56 21.69
CA ALA A 62 -7.07 -7.95 21.33
C ALA A 62 -6.93 -8.82 22.58
N LEU A 63 -6.17 -8.37 23.59
CA LEU A 63 -6.01 -9.07 24.87
C LEU A 63 -7.35 -9.23 25.61
N ASN A 64 -8.13 -8.16 25.71
CA ASN A 64 -9.44 -8.13 26.38
C ASN A 64 -10.45 -9.09 25.73
N HIS A 65 -10.28 -9.41 24.45
CA HIS A 65 -11.12 -10.35 23.72
C HIS A 65 -10.48 -11.73 23.52
N GLY A 66 -9.33 -11.98 24.15
CA GLY A 66 -8.63 -13.28 24.06
C GLY A 66 -8.08 -13.58 22.67
N ILE A 67 -7.87 -12.56 21.83
CA ILE A 67 -7.29 -12.70 20.50
C ILE A 67 -5.77 -12.80 20.66
N THR A 68 -5.24 -13.99 20.43
CA THR A 68 -3.81 -14.30 20.56
C THR A 68 -3.09 -14.42 19.21
N ASP A 69 -3.86 -14.49 18.12
CA ASP A 69 -3.34 -14.59 16.76
C ASP A 69 -2.71 -13.25 16.31
N PRO A 70 -1.38 -13.21 16.06
CA PRO A 70 -0.70 -11.98 15.63
C PRO A 70 -1.14 -11.50 14.24
N GLU A 71 -1.60 -12.39 13.36
CA GLU A 71 -2.08 -12.04 12.03
C GLU A 71 -3.34 -11.18 12.10
N THR A 72 -4.29 -11.54 12.96
CA THR A 72 -5.50 -10.74 13.22
C THR A 72 -5.16 -9.33 13.71
N ILE A 73 -4.21 -9.21 14.66
CA ILE A 73 -3.76 -7.92 15.20
C ILE A 73 -3.05 -7.10 14.12
N HIS A 74 -2.22 -7.73 13.30
CA HIS A 74 -1.57 -7.09 12.14
C HIS A 74 -2.60 -6.54 11.15
N ILE A 75 -3.65 -7.31 10.84
CA ILE A 75 -4.75 -6.88 9.98
C ILE A 75 -5.46 -5.65 10.58
N TRP A 76 -5.71 -5.62 11.88
CA TRP A 76 -6.32 -4.46 12.54
C TRP A 76 -5.48 -3.20 12.41
N LYS A 77 -4.17 -3.30 12.68
CA LYS A 77 -3.22 -2.18 12.54
C LYS A 77 -3.12 -1.71 11.09
N THR A 78 -3.04 -2.63 10.14
CA THR A 78 -2.96 -2.34 8.70
C THR A 78 -4.23 -1.67 8.17
N ASN A 79 -5.40 -2.20 8.53
CA ASN A 79 -6.71 -1.68 8.12
C ASN A 79 -7.09 -0.36 8.78
N SER A 80 -6.39 0.05 9.84
CA SER A 80 -6.74 1.24 10.60
C SER A 80 -5.88 2.45 10.26
N LEU A 81 -4.60 2.27 9.93
CA LEU A 81 -3.69 3.37 9.61
C LEU A 81 -3.13 3.31 8.17
N PRO A 82 -2.30 2.33 7.75
CA PRO A 82 -1.79 2.26 6.39
C PRO A 82 -2.88 2.35 5.30
N LEU A 83 -3.93 1.55 5.41
CA LEU A 83 -4.96 1.43 4.37
C LEU A 83 -6.11 2.46 4.48
N ARG A 84 -6.11 3.28 5.54
CA ARG A 84 -7.13 4.33 5.74
C ARG A 84 -6.57 5.73 5.59
N PHE A 85 -5.40 5.97 6.16
CA PHE A 85 -4.77 7.27 6.13
C PHE A 85 -3.73 7.35 5.01
N TRP A 86 -2.65 6.56 5.11
CA TRP A 86 -1.49 6.73 4.23
C TRP A 86 -1.80 6.44 2.77
N ILE A 87 -2.57 5.39 2.47
CA ILE A 87 -2.95 5.11 1.09
C ILE A 87 -3.73 6.26 0.44
N ASN A 88 -4.57 6.96 1.21
CA ASN A 88 -5.35 8.09 0.71
C ASN A 88 -4.46 9.31 0.48
N ILE A 89 -3.48 9.56 1.34
CA ILE A 89 -2.50 10.64 1.15
C ILE A 89 -1.64 10.37 -0.09
N ILE A 90 -1.17 9.13 -0.30
CA ILE A 90 -0.36 8.75 -1.47
C ILE A 90 -1.17 8.92 -2.77
N LYS A 91 -2.43 8.48 -2.77
CA LYS A 91 -3.31 8.57 -3.94
C LYS A 91 -3.79 9.99 -4.23
N ASN A 92 -3.88 10.84 -3.21
CA ASN A 92 -4.51 12.16 -3.30
C ASN A 92 -3.59 13.23 -2.69
N PRO A 93 -2.51 13.62 -3.39
CA PRO A 93 -1.57 14.62 -2.89
C PRO A 93 -2.23 15.99 -2.61
N GLN A 94 -3.36 16.27 -3.26
CA GLN A 94 -4.19 17.46 -3.04
C GLN A 94 -4.73 17.61 -1.61
N PHE A 95 -4.74 16.55 -0.81
CA PHE A 95 -5.11 16.64 0.61
C PHE A 95 -4.05 17.33 1.47
N VAL A 96 -2.81 17.40 0.97
CA VAL A 96 -1.67 17.98 1.69
C VAL A 96 -1.11 19.19 0.96
N PHE A 97 -1.10 19.16 -0.37
CA PHE A 97 -0.48 20.18 -1.20
C PHE A 97 -1.52 20.86 -2.11
N ASP A 98 -1.33 22.14 -2.38
CA ASP A 98 -2.14 22.87 -3.37
C ASP A 98 -1.60 22.60 -4.78
N VAL A 99 -1.93 21.44 -5.32
CA VAL A 99 -1.48 20.97 -6.64
C VAL A 99 -2.63 20.35 -7.41
N GLN A 100 -2.62 20.53 -8.73
CA GLN A 100 -3.51 19.79 -9.64
C GLN A 100 -2.79 18.55 -10.15
N THR A 101 -3.46 17.40 -10.07
CA THR A 101 -2.96 16.16 -10.68
C THR A 101 -3.63 15.93 -12.03
N SER A 102 -2.89 15.31 -12.95
CA SER A 102 -3.44 14.83 -14.22
C SER A 102 -3.76 13.35 -14.11
N ASP A 103 -4.64 12.84 -14.98
CA ASP A 103 -5.02 11.42 -15.02
C ASP A 103 -3.80 10.48 -15.08
N ASN A 104 -2.73 10.89 -15.77
CA ASN A 104 -1.49 10.11 -15.85
C ASN A 104 -0.75 10.04 -14.51
N VAL A 105 -0.72 11.15 -13.76
CA VAL A 105 -0.11 11.19 -12.42
C VAL A 105 -0.92 10.35 -11.45
N ASP A 106 -2.25 10.47 -11.50
CA ASP A 106 -3.16 9.67 -10.67
C ASP A 106 -2.97 8.16 -10.93
N ALA A 107 -2.82 7.76 -12.18
CA ALA A 107 -2.55 6.37 -12.54
C ALA A 107 -1.20 5.87 -11.98
N VAL A 108 -0.14 6.68 -12.03
CA VAL A 108 1.18 6.33 -11.46
C VAL A 108 1.10 6.23 -9.93
N LEU A 109 0.46 7.20 -9.28
CA LEU A 109 0.27 7.20 -7.82
C LEU A 109 -0.57 6.00 -7.36
N LEU A 110 -1.55 5.57 -8.16
CA LEU A 110 -2.32 4.37 -7.87
C LEU A 110 -1.45 3.10 -7.87
N VAL A 111 -0.51 2.96 -8.80
CA VAL A 111 0.44 1.83 -8.83
C VAL A 111 1.36 1.85 -7.60
N ILE A 112 1.84 3.02 -7.20
CA ILE A 112 2.67 3.18 -5.99
C ILE A 112 1.84 2.86 -4.73
N ALA A 113 0.60 3.35 -4.65
CA ALA A 113 -0.30 3.09 -3.54
C ALA A 113 -0.67 1.60 -3.42
N GLN A 114 -0.82 0.90 -4.56
CA GLN A 114 -1.01 -0.55 -4.55
C GLN A 114 0.24 -1.25 -4.01
N THR A 115 1.44 -0.85 -4.46
CA THR A 115 2.70 -1.41 -3.93
C THR A 115 2.83 -1.16 -2.42
N PHE A 116 2.39 -0.01 -1.93
CA PHE A 116 2.33 0.29 -0.49
C PHE A 116 1.36 -0.65 0.24
N MET A 117 0.16 -0.86 -0.29
CA MET A 117 -0.81 -1.82 0.27
C MET A 117 -0.22 -3.23 0.33
N ASP A 118 0.41 -3.68 -0.75
CA ASP A 118 1.03 -5.00 -0.85
C ASP A 118 2.20 -5.16 0.13
N SER A 119 2.93 -4.09 0.44
CA SER A 119 3.99 -4.14 1.46
C SER A 119 3.47 -4.38 2.89
N CYS A 120 2.18 -4.13 3.12
CA CYS A 120 1.53 -4.31 4.42
C CYS A 120 0.69 -5.60 4.51
N THR A 121 0.53 -6.35 3.42
CA THR A 121 -0.24 -7.61 3.42
C THR A 121 0.63 -8.78 3.90
N LEU A 122 0.01 -9.76 4.54
CA LEU A 122 0.66 -11.02 4.91
C LEU A 122 0.51 -12.09 3.82
N ALA A 123 -0.24 -11.80 2.76
CA ALA A 123 -0.47 -12.74 1.67
C ALA A 123 0.75 -12.84 0.75
N ASP A 124 1.37 -14.02 0.71
CA ASP A 124 2.39 -14.33 -0.30
C ASP A 124 1.76 -14.44 -1.69
N HIS A 125 2.13 -13.52 -2.58
CA HIS A 125 1.74 -13.58 -3.98
C HIS A 125 2.86 -14.21 -4.82
N LYS A 126 2.59 -15.38 -5.42
CA LYS A 126 3.50 -15.94 -6.43
C LYS A 126 3.47 -15.06 -7.68
N LEU A 127 4.57 -14.38 -7.96
CA LEU A 127 4.72 -13.54 -9.15
C LEU A 127 4.90 -14.43 -10.40
N GLY A 128 3.96 -14.36 -11.34
CA GLY A 128 4.00 -15.11 -12.60
C GLY A 128 2.59 -15.33 -13.18
N ARG A 129 2.51 -15.83 -14.41
CA ARG A 129 1.35 -16.59 -14.85
C ARG A 129 1.51 -18.04 -14.45
#